data_AF-A0A2B4SH00-F1
#
_entry.id   AF-A0A2B4SH00-F1
#
_cell.length_a   1.000
_cell.length_b   1.000
_cell.length_c   1.000
_cell.angle_alpha   90.00
_cell.angle_beta   90.00
_cell.angle_gamma   90.00
#
_symmetry.space_group_name_H-M   'P 1'
#
loop_
_entity.id
_entity.type
_entity.pdbx_description
1 polymer ?
#
loop_
_entity_poly.entity_id
_entity_poly.type
_entity_poly.pdbx_seq_one_letter_code
_entity_poly.pdbx_strand_id
1 'polypeptide(L)'
;MITQQQFEEEQEEELRMYQPGSRQTEADKITDLKSLHRKLQDNLILLVRHQKDSVTWELPCGEVTNTSDTLQQVASESLSETCGTDLKVQFLSNAPIAVMKKYKNKNDKVFFYKVNYVTGCVRLQEGYFDHIWVTRKEMKDFVDADYFKTIKRFIF
;
A
#
# COMPACT_ATOMS: atom_id res chain seq x y z
N MET A 1 18.28 45.18 -11.12
CA MET A 1 17.28 44.49 -11.96
C MET A 1 18.06 43.58 -12.88
N ILE A 2 17.77 42.28 -12.87
CA ILE A 2 18.38 41.33 -13.81
C ILE A 2 17.77 41.61 -15.17
N THR A 3 18.59 41.62 -16.23
CA THR A 3 18.08 41.77 -17.59
C THR A 3 17.48 40.44 -18.07
N GLN A 4 16.48 40.49 -18.95
CA GLN A 4 15.79 39.28 -19.42
C GLN A 4 16.77 38.24 -20.01
N GLN A 5 17.79 38.69 -20.74
CA GLN A 5 18.83 37.82 -21.32
C GLN A 5 19.67 37.11 -20.24
N GLN A 6 20.07 37.82 -19.19
CA GLN A 6 20.84 37.20 -18.09
C GLN A 6 20.03 36.12 -17.37
N PHE A 7 18.72 36.32 -17.21
CA PHE A 7 17.84 35.31 -16.63
C PHE A 7 17.69 34.08 -17.53
N GLU A 8 17.57 34.26 -18.85
CA GLU A 8 17.50 33.15 -19.82
C GLU A 8 18.80 32.34 -19.85
N GLU A 9 19.97 33.00 -19.80
CA GLU A 9 21.27 32.34 -19.73
C GLU A 9 21.43 31.51 -18.44
N GLU A 10 21.05 32.07 -17.28
CA GLU A 10 21.06 31.34 -16.00
C GLU A 10 20.17 30.08 -16.04
N GLN A 11 18.96 30.18 -16.62
CA GLN A 11 18.06 29.04 -16.77
C GLN A 11 18.62 27.96 -17.71
N GLU A 12 19.30 28.36 -18.80
CA GLU A 12 19.97 27.40 -19.68
C GLU A 12 21.13 26.69 -18.99
N GLU A 13 21.91 27.39 -18.18
CA GLU A 13 23.00 26.79 -17.40
C GLU A 13 22.47 25.80 -16.36
N GLU A 14 21.42 26.15 -15.63
CA GLU A 14 20.75 25.24 -14.68
C GLU A 14 20.19 23.99 -15.38
N LEU A 15 19.56 24.17 -16.54
CA LEU A 15 19.01 23.06 -17.33
C LEU A 15 20.11 22.12 -17.84
N ARG A 16 21.28 22.65 -18.23
CA ARG A 16 22.43 21.84 -18.67
C ARG A 16 23.04 21.03 -17.53
N MET A 17 23.03 21.55 -16.30
CA MET A 17 23.53 20.84 -15.12
C MET A 17 22.54 19.81 -14.57
N TYR A 18 21.24 20.00 -14.82
CA TYR A 18 20.20 19.12 -14.29
C TYR A 18 20.18 17.76 -14.98
N GLN A 19 20.27 16.69 -14.18
CA GLN A 19 20.05 15.33 -14.64
C GLN A 19 18.73 14.79 -14.07
N PRO A 20 17.75 14.45 -14.91
CA PRO A 20 16.48 13.90 -14.42
C PRO A 20 16.70 12.52 -13.80
N GLY A 21 15.99 12.25 -12.70
CA GLY A 21 15.98 10.94 -12.08
C GLY A 21 15.44 9.86 -13.03
N SER A 22 16.04 8.67 -12.99
CA SER A 22 15.56 7.53 -13.80
C SER A 22 14.14 7.14 -13.39
N ARG A 23 13.28 6.91 -14.39
CA ARG A 23 11.92 6.39 -14.18
C ARG A 23 11.88 4.92 -13.76
N GLN A 24 12.95 4.18 -14.04
CA GLN A 24 13.13 2.79 -13.63
C GLN A 24 14.18 2.72 -12.53
N THR A 25 13.84 2.08 -11.42
CA THR A 25 14.74 1.94 -10.28
C THR A 25 15.46 0.60 -10.29
N GLU A 26 16.42 0.41 -9.39
CA GLU A 26 17.08 -0.89 -9.22
C GLU A 26 16.10 -1.97 -8.72
N ALA A 27 15.11 -1.57 -7.93
CA ALA A 27 14.04 -2.45 -7.47
C ALA A 27 13.19 -3.00 -8.63
N ASP A 28 13.04 -2.23 -9.72
CA ASP A 28 12.39 -2.72 -10.94
C ASP A 28 13.24 -3.77 -11.66
N LYS A 29 14.56 -3.62 -11.67
CA LYS A 29 15.48 -4.55 -12.33
C LYS A 29 15.54 -5.89 -11.61
N ILE A 30 15.56 -5.86 -10.27
CA ILE A 30 15.69 -7.05 -9.42
C ILE A 30 14.31 -7.64 -9.11
N THR A 31 13.21 -6.93 -9.43
CA THR A 31 11.84 -7.30 -9.07
C THR A 31 11.71 -7.49 -7.54
N ASP A 32 12.23 -6.53 -6.78
CA ASP A 32 12.12 -6.56 -5.33
C ASP A 32 10.69 -6.19 -4.91
N LEU A 33 9.93 -7.18 -4.43
CA LEU A 33 8.54 -7.01 -4.00
C LEU A 33 8.40 -6.30 -2.65
N LYS A 34 9.48 -6.12 -1.89
CA LYS A 34 9.44 -5.46 -0.57
C LYS A 34 9.63 -3.95 -0.67
N SER A 35 10.30 -3.48 -1.72
CA SER A 35 10.59 -2.05 -1.89
C SER A 35 9.40 -1.28 -2.45
N LEU A 36 9.11 -0.13 -1.81
CA LEU A 36 8.19 0.90 -2.32
C LEU A 36 8.75 1.65 -3.54
N HIS A 37 10.07 1.59 -3.76
CA HIS A 37 10.72 2.29 -4.86
C HIS A 37 10.60 1.54 -6.20
N ARG A 38 9.78 0.49 -6.29
CA ARG A 38 9.50 -0.20 -7.55
C ARG A 38 8.25 0.36 -8.22
N LYS A 39 8.18 0.31 -9.54
CA LYS A 39 7.00 0.62 -10.36
C LYS A 39 6.34 1.94 -9.98
N LEU A 40 7.12 3.02 -9.94
CA LEU A 40 6.68 4.37 -9.54
C LEU A 40 5.51 4.95 -10.37
N GLN A 41 5.18 4.31 -11.50
CA GLN A 41 4.06 4.69 -12.38
C GLN A 41 2.74 4.01 -12.01
N ASP A 42 2.79 2.91 -11.26
CA ASP A 42 1.64 2.09 -10.89
C ASP A 42 1.30 2.26 -9.41
N ASN A 43 0.04 1.99 -9.06
CA ASN A 43 -0.39 1.91 -7.67
C ASN A 43 0.05 0.57 -7.05
N LEU A 44 0.84 0.65 -5.98
CA LEU A 44 1.23 -0.48 -5.17
C LEU A 44 0.24 -0.72 -4.03
N ILE A 45 -0.03 -2.00 -3.75
CA ILE A 45 -0.94 -2.42 -2.69
C ILE A 45 -0.17 -3.32 -1.72
N LEU A 46 -0.31 -3.05 -0.43
CA LEU A 46 0.32 -3.81 0.62
C LEU A 46 -0.43 -5.12 0.87
N LEU A 47 0.28 -6.23 0.80
CA LEU A 47 -0.20 -7.54 1.25
C LEU A 47 0.72 -8.03 2.37
N VAL A 48 0.12 -8.73 3.33
CA VAL A 48 0.79 -9.32 4.47
C VAL A 48 0.51 -10.81 4.56
N ARG A 49 1.43 -11.53 5.20
CA ARG A 49 1.32 -12.96 5.40
C ARG A 49 1.44 -13.30 6.89
N HIS A 50 0.40 -13.94 7.44
CA HIS A 50 0.31 -14.30 8.85
C HIS A 50 1.17 -15.52 9.23
N GLN A 51 1.38 -16.50 8.35
CA GLN A 51 2.16 -17.71 8.65
C GLN A 51 3.16 -18.04 7.56
N LYS A 52 4.31 -18.62 7.93
CA LYS A 52 5.40 -18.99 7.02
C LYS A 52 4.97 -19.93 5.91
N ASP A 53 4.01 -20.81 6.21
CA ASP A 53 3.53 -21.86 5.30
C ASP A 53 2.13 -21.56 4.75
N SER A 54 1.54 -20.40 5.09
CA SER A 54 0.32 -19.95 4.44
C SER A 54 0.62 -19.59 2.99
N VAL A 55 -0.09 -20.25 2.08
CA VAL A 55 0.00 -20.00 0.64
C VAL A 55 -0.70 -18.68 0.28
N THR A 56 -1.68 -18.27 1.08
CA THR A 56 -2.55 -17.13 0.76
C THR A 56 -2.04 -15.85 1.42
N TRP A 57 -1.90 -14.81 0.61
CA TRP A 57 -1.62 -13.44 1.06
C TRP A 57 -2.92 -12.67 1.24
N GLU A 58 -2.96 -11.80 2.25
CA GLU A 58 -4.17 -11.06 2.60
C GLU A 58 -3.82 -9.60 2.83
N LEU A 59 -4.83 -8.72 2.75
CA LEU A 59 -4.66 -7.34 3.21
C LEU A 59 -4.53 -7.34 4.74
N PRO A 60 -3.81 -6.36 5.34
CA PRO A 60 -3.81 -6.16 6.78
C PRO A 60 -5.25 -6.09 7.31
N CYS A 61 -5.59 -6.98 8.23
CA CYS A 61 -6.93 -7.12 8.77
C CYS A 61 -6.85 -7.28 10.29
N GLY A 62 -7.80 -6.66 10.98
CA GLY A 62 -7.96 -6.76 12.43
C GLY A 62 -9.34 -7.25 12.78
N GLU A 63 -9.43 -7.96 13.90
CA GLU A 63 -10.71 -8.36 14.48
C GLU A 63 -11.31 -7.20 15.28
N VAL A 64 -12.63 -7.02 15.20
CA VAL A 64 -13.33 -6.01 15.98
C VAL A 64 -13.62 -6.60 17.35
N THR A 65 -12.72 -6.36 18.31
CA THR A 65 -12.85 -6.86 19.69
C THR A 65 -13.80 -6.00 20.53
N ASN A 66 -13.77 -4.68 20.31
CA ASN A 66 -14.55 -3.71 21.07
C ASN A 66 -15.73 -3.17 20.25
N THR A 67 -16.93 -3.20 20.82
CA THR A 67 -18.14 -2.65 20.16
C THR A 67 -18.24 -1.13 20.25
N SER A 68 -17.43 -0.48 21.10
CA SER A 68 -17.39 0.98 21.24
C SER A 68 -16.63 1.69 20.12
N ASP A 69 -15.74 0.96 19.45
CA ASP A 69 -14.76 1.57 18.56
C ASP A 69 -15.30 1.66 17.14
N THR A 70 -14.96 2.74 16.45
CA THR A 70 -15.34 2.88 15.04
C THR A 70 -14.54 1.90 14.19
N LEU A 71 -15.15 1.38 13.11
CA LEU A 71 -14.47 0.48 12.18
C LEU A 71 -13.18 1.08 11.59
N GLN A 72 -13.15 2.40 11.42
CA GLN A 72 -11.94 3.13 10.99
C GLN A 72 -10.83 3.06 12.05
N GLN A 73 -11.16 3.25 13.33
CA GLN A 73 -10.20 3.16 14.43
C GLN A 73 -9.60 1.76 14.52
N VAL A 74 -10.45 0.72 14.48
CA VAL A 74 -9.99 -0.68 14.48
C VAL A 74 -9.07 -0.96 13.30
N ALA A 75 -9.40 -0.46 12.10
CA ALA A 75 -8.53 -0.61 10.94
C ALA A 75 -7.17 0.13 11.11
N SER A 76 -7.17 1.30 11.74
CA SER A 76 -5.94 2.06 11.99
C SER A 76 -5.04 1.40 13.03
N GLU A 77 -5.64 0.88 14.10
CA GLU A 77 -4.95 0.18 15.17
C GLU A 77 -4.36 -1.13 14.64
N SER A 78 -5.17 -1.94 13.96
CA SER A 78 -4.71 -3.19 13.33
C SER A 78 -3.58 -2.96 12.33
N LEU A 79 -3.61 -1.86 11.57
CA LEU A 79 -2.51 -1.52 10.67
C LEU A 79 -1.24 -1.19 11.46
N SER A 80 -1.35 -0.45 12.56
CA SER A 80 -0.20 -0.13 13.42
C SER A 80 0.35 -1.35 14.16
N GLU A 81 -0.50 -2.29 14.54
CA GLU A 81 -0.10 -3.59 15.10
C GLU A 81 0.60 -4.46 14.07
N THR A 82 0.09 -4.46 12.82
CA THR A 82 0.64 -5.32 11.76
C THR A 82 1.93 -4.75 11.19
N CYS A 83 1.95 -3.46 10.87
CA CYS A 83 3.00 -2.79 10.09
C CYS A 83 3.89 -1.86 10.92
N GLY A 84 3.65 -1.76 12.23
CA GLY A 84 4.36 -0.88 13.14
C GLY A 84 3.87 0.57 13.09
N THR A 85 4.34 1.36 14.05
CA THR A 85 3.98 2.79 14.21
C THR A 85 4.67 3.72 13.21
N ASP A 86 5.68 3.23 12.49
CA ASP A 86 6.45 4.03 11.54
C ASP A 86 5.66 4.32 10.26
N LEU A 87 4.67 3.49 9.93
CA LEU A 87 3.84 3.62 8.75
C LEU A 87 2.77 4.70 8.94
N LYS A 88 2.96 5.87 8.33
CA LYS A 88 1.97 6.95 8.32
C LYS A 88 1.03 6.82 7.14
N VAL A 89 -0.25 6.70 7.45
CA VAL A 89 -1.31 6.55 6.47
C VAL A 89 -2.43 7.56 6.68
N GLN A 90 -3.08 7.95 5.59
CA GLN A 90 -4.23 8.85 5.60
C GLN A 90 -5.46 8.12 5.07
N PHE A 91 -6.47 7.99 5.93
CA PHE A 91 -7.77 7.44 5.53
C PHE A 91 -8.52 8.43 4.66
N LEU A 92 -9.10 7.93 3.57
CA LEU A 92 -9.90 8.75 2.65
C LEU A 92 -11.31 9.01 3.17
N SER A 93 -11.87 8.08 3.95
CA SER A 93 -13.22 8.15 4.46
C SER A 93 -13.37 7.37 5.77
N ASN A 94 -14.36 7.78 6.58
CA ASN A 94 -14.81 7.01 7.74
C ASN A 94 -15.73 5.83 7.36
N ALA A 95 -16.36 5.90 6.18
CA ALA A 95 -17.15 4.80 5.65
C ALA A 95 -16.26 3.75 4.94
N PRO A 96 -16.58 2.45 5.06
CA PRO A 96 -15.89 1.41 4.32
C PRO A 96 -16.23 1.48 2.83
N ILE A 97 -15.25 1.19 1.97
CA ILE A 97 -15.44 1.22 0.51
C ILE A 97 -16.15 -0.04 -0.01
N ALA A 98 -15.95 -1.17 0.67
CA ALA A 98 -16.53 -2.45 0.29
C ALA A 98 -16.75 -3.34 1.51
N VAL A 99 -17.68 -4.30 1.37
CA VAL A 99 -17.99 -5.29 2.39
C VAL A 99 -18.04 -6.67 1.76
N MET A 100 -17.33 -7.64 2.34
CA MET A 100 -17.38 -9.04 1.97
C MET A 100 -18.02 -9.85 3.09
N LYS A 101 -19.20 -10.42 2.83
CA LYS A 101 -20.04 -11.11 3.83
C LYS A 101 -19.75 -12.61 4.00
N LYS A 102 -18.70 -13.12 3.36
CA LYS A 102 -18.39 -14.57 3.27
C LYS A 102 -16.88 -14.77 3.20
N TYR A 103 -16.14 -14.29 4.20
CA TYR A 103 -14.70 -14.46 4.24
C TYR A 103 -14.32 -15.56 5.24
N LYS A 104 -13.69 -16.64 4.76
CA LYS A 104 -13.31 -17.85 5.52
C LYS A 104 -14.49 -18.62 6.15
N ASN A 105 -15.28 -17.99 7.03
CA ASN A 105 -16.50 -18.56 7.63
C ASN A 105 -17.78 -17.88 7.11
N LYS A 106 -18.92 -18.57 7.19
CA LYS A 106 -20.20 -18.11 6.62
C LYS A 106 -20.82 -16.88 7.31
N ASN A 107 -20.33 -16.48 8.48
CA ASN A 107 -20.86 -15.35 9.26
C ASN A 107 -19.95 -14.13 9.33
N ASP A 108 -18.68 -14.25 8.89
CA ASP A 108 -17.71 -13.17 9.08
C ASP A 108 -17.86 -12.12 7.97
N LYS A 109 -17.87 -10.85 8.38
CA LYS A 109 -17.96 -9.69 7.49
C LYS A 109 -16.65 -8.93 7.54
N VAL A 110 -16.00 -8.81 6.39
CA VAL A 110 -14.79 -7.99 6.23
C VAL A 110 -15.17 -6.65 5.62
N PHE A 111 -14.76 -5.57 6.27
CA PHE A 111 -14.95 -4.20 5.82
C PHE A 111 -13.63 -3.67 5.27
N PHE A 112 -13.61 -3.23 4.02
CA PHE A 112 -12.41 -2.69 3.39
C PHE A 112 -12.39 -1.17 3.51
N TYR A 113 -11.23 -0.65 3.84
CA TYR A 113 -10.95 0.78 3.88
C TYR A 113 -9.88 1.13 2.86
N LYS A 114 -10.09 2.24 2.14
CA LYS A 114 -9.08 2.79 1.24
C LYS A 114 -8.26 3.83 1.99
N VAL A 115 -6.95 3.63 1.96
CA VAL A 115 -5.99 4.44 2.71
C VAL A 115 -4.84 4.82 1.79
N ASN A 116 -4.39 6.07 1.89
CA ASN A 116 -3.21 6.55 1.17
C ASN A 116 -1.99 6.43 2.07
N TYR A 117 -0.93 5.82 1.53
CA TYR A 117 0.39 5.87 2.14
C TYR A 117 0.96 7.29 2.01
N VAL A 118 1.44 7.84 3.13
CA VAL A 118 2.06 9.18 3.16
C VAL A 118 3.57 9.05 3.28
N THR A 119 4.04 8.33 4.29
CA THR A 119 5.46 8.13 4.56
C THR A 119 5.64 6.98 5.56
N GLY A 120 6.85 6.44 5.66
CA GLY A 120 7.21 5.43 6.64
C GLY A 120 7.73 4.12 6.06
N CYS A 121 8.08 3.20 6.94
CA CYS A 121 8.52 1.86 6.56
C CYS A 121 7.64 0.83 7.26
N VAL A 122 7.36 -0.27 6.57
CA VAL A 122 6.64 -1.40 7.17
C VAL A 122 7.62 -2.14 8.08
N ARG A 123 7.34 -2.12 9.39
CA ARG A 123 8.03 -2.92 10.40
C ARG A 123 7.05 -3.92 10.98
N LEU A 124 7.14 -5.15 10.50
CA LEU A 124 6.24 -6.22 10.94
C LEU A 124 6.48 -6.56 12.41
N GLN A 125 5.40 -6.67 13.18
CA GLN A 125 5.43 -7.13 14.57
C GLN A 125 5.42 -8.67 14.65
N GLU A 126 5.66 -9.21 15.85
CA GLU A 126 5.68 -10.65 16.12
C GLU A 126 4.33 -11.30 15.72
N GLY A 127 4.37 -12.23 14.77
CA GLY A 127 3.18 -12.91 14.24
C GLY A 127 2.91 -12.66 12.76
N TYR A 128 3.55 -11.68 12.13
CA TYR A 128 3.55 -11.51 10.67
C TYR A 128 4.91 -11.90 10.09
N PHE A 129 4.88 -12.74 9.06
CA PHE A 129 6.10 -13.32 8.48
C PHE A 129 6.73 -12.44 7.43
N ASP A 130 5.91 -11.86 6.55
CA ASP A 130 6.43 -11.06 5.46
C ASP A 130 5.38 -10.09 4.91
N HIS A 131 5.86 -9.05 4.23
CA HIS A 131 5.03 -8.09 3.53
C HIS A 131 5.55 -7.92 2.11
N ILE A 132 4.63 -7.68 1.20
CA ILE A 132 4.93 -7.39 -0.19
C ILE A 132 4.07 -6.23 -0.66
N TRP A 133 4.65 -5.40 -1.51
CA TRP A 133 3.95 -4.38 -2.27
C TRP A 133 3.71 -4.96 -3.64
N VAL A 134 2.45 -5.13 -4.06
CA VAL A 134 2.07 -5.72 -5.35
C VAL A 134 1.27 -4.75 -6.19
N THR A 135 1.43 -4.86 -7.51
CA THR A 135 0.51 -4.18 -8.44
C THR A 135 -0.81 -4.94 -8.53
N ARG A 136 -1.85 -4.26 -8.99
CA ARG A 136 -3.16 -4.87 -9.29
C ARG A 136 -3.07 -6.10 -10.21
N LYS A 137 -2.10 -6.12 -11.13
CA LYS A 137 -1.90 -7.22 -12.09
C LYS A 137 -1.27 -8.45 -11.43
N GLU A 138 -0.35 -8.24 -10.50
CA GLU A 138 0.38 -9.30 -9.78
C GLU A 138 -0.46 -9.89 -8.64
N MET A 139 -1.32 -9.09 -8.02
CA MET A 139 -2.14 -9.51 -6.87
C MET A 139 -2.96 -10.79 -7.13
N LYS A 140 -3.38 -11.03 -8.38
CA LYS A 140 -4.15 -12.23 -8.78
C LYS A 140 -3.39 -13.54 -8.50
N ASP A 141 -2.05 -13.49 -8.47
CA ASP A 141 -1.20 -14.66 -8.32
C ASP A 141 -0.90 -14.96 -6.83
N PHE A 142 -1.14 -13.99 -5.95
CA PHE A 142 -0.86 -14.09 -4.51
C PHE A 142 -2.09 -14.37 -3.64
N VAL A 143 -3.28 -14.06 -4.16
CA VAL A 143 -4.51 -14.06 -3.37
C VAL A 143 -5.58 -14.94 -4.01
N ASP A 144 -6.48 -15.49 -3.18
CA ASP A 144 -7.60 -16.31 -3.63
C ASP A 144 -8.46 -15.59 -4.69
N ALA A 145 -8.95 -16.35 -5.68
CA ALA A 145 -9.68 -15.82 -6.82
C ALA A 145 -10.98 -15.08 -6.43
N ASP A 146 -11.72 -15.57 -5.42
CA ASP A 146 -12.97 -14.95 -4.98
C ASP A 146 -12.71 -13.65 -4.22
N TYR A 147 -11.64 -13.64 -3.43
CA TYR A 147 -11.19 -12.44 -2.72
C TYR A 147 -10.65 -11.39 -3.70
N PHE A 148 -9.82 -11.80 -4.66
CA PHE A 148 -9.31 -10.91 -5.72
C PHE A 148 -10.45 -10.31 -6.54
N LYS A 149 -11.49 -11.08 -6.87
CA LYS A 149 -12.68 -10.57 -7.59
C LYS A 149 -13.40 -9.47 -6.81
N THR A 150 -13.43 -9.58 -5.49
CA THR A 150 -14.03 -8.55 -4.61
C THR A 150 -13.15 -7.30 -4.57
N ILE A 151 -11.85 -7.47 -4.38
CA ILE A 151 -10.88 -6.37 -4.33
C ILE A 151 -10.80 -5.59 -5.65
N LYS A 152 -10.77 -6.32 -6.78
CA LYS A 152 -10.64 -5.73 -8.12
C LYS A 152 -11.74 -4.72 -8.45
N ARG A 153 -12.89 -4.75 -7.77
CA ARG A 153 -14.01 -3.84 -7.98
C ARG A 153 -13.76 -2.43 -7.44
N PHE A 154 -12.97 -2.28 -6.38
CA PHE A 154 -12.75 -0.99 -5.72
C PHE A 154 -11.30 -0.48 -5.80
N ILE A 155 -10.37 -1.33 -6.22
CA ILE A 155 -9.03 -0.90 -6.62
C ILE A 155 -9.07 -0.43 -8.07
N PHE A 156 -8.94 0.88 -8.26
CA PHE A 156 -8.89 1.54 -9.56
C PHE A 156 -7.46 1.53 -10.10
#